data_AF-A0A7W1ZRK9-F1
#
_entry.id   AF-A0A7W1ZRK9-F1
#
_cell.length_a   1.000
_cell.length_b   1.000
_cell.length_c   1.000
_cell.angle_alpha   90.00
_cell.angle_beta   90.00
_cell.angle_gamma   90.00
#
_symmetry.space_group_name_H-M   'P 1'
#
loop_
_entity.id
_entity.type
_entity.pdbx_description
1 polymer ?
#
loop_
_entity_poly.entity_id
_entity_poly.type
_entity_poly.pdbx_seq_one_letter_code
_entity_poly.pdbx_strand_id
1 'polypeptide(L)'
;MKTKTSILTALIALASGAGAMAQVYSQNVVGYVNVTVPAGFSMIANPLNGANNGLNTIIPTASEGMLLYKFNTTFEDANEYFDGFGWAQNGEATTTVLNPGEGAFFYTPSAATLTFVGEVPTGALSNPVPGGFSIEASQVPQSGNLTALGFPAAEGDLVYLFNALTQQYADAYEYFDGFGWAQNGEAAEPTVNPGEAFFSAKLASTTWNRSFNPNN
;
A
#
# COMPACT_ATOMS: atom_id res chain seq x y z
N MET A 1 -56.98 -45.95 12.19
CA MET A 1 -55.60 -46.07 11.65
C MET A 1 -54.79 -46.82 12.70
N LYS A 2 -54.44 -48.11 12.52
CA LYS A 2 -53.21 -48.59 11.83
C LYS A 2 -51.97 -47.88 12.43
N THR A 3 -50.99 -48.47 13.14
CA THR A 3 -50.45 -49.84 13.18
C THR A 3 -49.48 -49.98 14.38
N LYS A 4 -49.50 -51.17 15.03
CA LYS A 4 -48.44 -52.01 15.65
C LYS A 4 -46.96 -51.51 15.47
N THR A 5 -45.98 -51.66 16.36
CA THR A 5 -45.45 -52.87 17.03
C THR A 5 -44.30 -52.49 17.99
N SER A 6 -44.15 -53.29 19.05
CA SER A 6 -43.10 -53.38 20.10
C SER A 6 -41.65 -53.66 19.64
N ILE A 7 -40.63 -53.31 20.45
CA ILE A 7 -39.62 -54.21 21.09
C ILE A 7 -38.52 -53.42 21.85
N LEU A 8 -38.10 -54.03 22.95
CA LEU A 8 -37.11 -53.70 23.99
C LEU A 8 -35.64 -53.83 23.53
N THR A 9 -34.69 -53.06 24.10
CA THR A 9 -33.31 -53.43 24.57
C THR A 9 -32.27 -52.30 24.37
N ALA A 10 -31.34 -52.21 25.32
CA ALA A 10 -30.45 -51.12 25.72
C ALA A 10 -29.12 -50.92 24.93
N LEU A 11 -28.34 -49.92 25.40
CA LEU A 11 -26.87 -49.74 25.39
C LEU A 11 -26.20 -48.86 24.30
N ILE A 12 -25.63 -47.72 24.72
CA ILE A 12 -24.20 -47.33 24.68
C ILE A 12 -24.05 -45.79 24.74
N ALA A 13 -23.19 -45.34 25.66
CA ALA A 13 -22.81 -43.94 25.84
C ALA A 13 -22.00 -43.41 24.65
N LEU A 14 -22.28 -42.17 24.25
CA LEU A 14 -21.34 -41.32 23.52
C LEU A 14 -21.35 -39.94 24.18
N ALA A 15 -20.27 -39.66 24.91
CA ALA A 15 -19.88 -38.29 25.21
C ALA A 15 -19.69 -37.57 23.86
N SER A 16 -20.54 -36.60 23.57
CA SER A 16 -20.23 -35.60 22.54
C SER A 16 -19.98 -34.31 23.29
N GLY A 17 -18.71 -33.89 23.28
CA GLY A 17 -18.25 -32.70 23.97
C GLY A 17 -19.10 -31.50 23.54
N ALA A 18 -19.27 -30.57 24.48
CA ALA A 18 -19.60 -29.20 24.13
C ALA A 18 -18.55 -28.77 23.10
N GLY A 19 -18.91 -28.78 21.82
CA GLY A 19 -18.13 -28.13 20.79
C GLY A 19 -18.05 -26.69 21.23
N ALA A 20 -16.88 -26.27 21.70
CA ALA A 20 -16.58 -24.86 21.76
C ALA A 20 -16.92 -24.33 20.37
N MET A 21 -17.90 -23.44 20.30
CA MET A 21 -18.13 -22.65 19.09
C MET A 21 -16.86 -21.82 18.96
N ALA A 22 -15.84 -22.38 18.32
CA ALA A 22 -14.65 -21.66 17.93
C ALA A 22 -15.16 -20.62 16.95
N GLN A 23 -15.38 -19.41 17.46
CA GLN A 23 -15.66 -18.27 16.62
C GLN A 23 -14.42 -18.11 15.74
N VAL A 24 -14.58 -18.43 14.46
CA VAL A 24 -13.56 -18.13 13.45
C VAL A 24 -13.57 -16.62 13.30
N TYR A 25 -12.67 -15.95 14.02
CA TYR A 25 -12.37 -14.56 13.73
C TYR A 25 -11.60 -14.53 12.40
N SER A 26 -12.01 -13.66 11.48
CA SER A 26 -11.10 -13.28 10.39
C SER A 26 -9.85 -12.68 11.04
N GLN A 27 -8.68 -13.25 10.79
CA GLN A 27 -7.41 -12.58 11.14
C GLN A 27 -7.15 -11.36 10.25
N ASN A 28 -7.81 -11.28 9.09
CA ASN A 28 -7.63 -10.20 8.15
C ASN A 28 -8.44 -8.98 8.59
N VAL A 29 -7.75 -7.85 8.75
CA VAL A 29 -8.36 -6.54 8.99
C VAL A 29 -8.59 -5.89 7.64
N VAL A 30 -9.84 -5.52 7.34
CA VAL A 30 -10.21 -4.77 6.13
C VAL A 30 -10.41 -3.31 6.52
N GLY A 31 -9.89 -2.40 5.71
CA GLY A 31 -10.01 -0.97 5.92
C GLY A 31 -10.17 -0.19 4.62
N TYR A 32 -10.18 1.13 4.77
CA TYR A 32 -10.08 2.06 3.65
C TYR A 32 -9.14 3.21 4.00
N VAL A 33 -8.50 3.79 2.98
CA VAL A 33 -7.64 4.98 3.09
C VAL A 33 -8.07 5.98 2.02
N ASN A 34 -8.34 7.21 2.45
CA ASN A 34 -8.64 8.32 1.55
C ASN A 34 -7.38 9.16 1.35
N VAL A 35 -6.94 9.27 0.11
CA VAL A 35 -5.83 10.15 -0.29
C VAL A 35 -6.40 11.31 -1.10
N THR A 36 -6.29 12.52 -0.57
CA THR A 36 -6.70 13.73 -1.30
C THR A 36 -5.54 14.24 -2.13
N VAL A 37 -5.75 14.38 -3.43
CA VAL A 37 -4.74 14.87 -4.38
C VAL A 37 -5.23 16.17 -5.04
N PRO A 38 -4.39 17.22 -5.14
CA PRO A 38 -4.72 18.41 -5.90
C PRO A 38 -4.70 18.13 -7.41
N ALA A 39 -5.20 19.07 -8.21
CA ALA A 39 -4.98 19.03 -9.65
C ALA A 39 -3.47 19.11 -9.97
N GLY A 40 -3.03 18.36 -10.96
CA GLY A 40 -1.62 18.18 -11.29
C GLY A 40 -1.07 16.85 -10.80
N PHE A 41 0.23 16.79 -10.57
CA PHE A 41 0.92 15.58 -10.12
C PHE A 41 0.84 15.39 -8.60
N SER A 42 0.89 14.15 -8.16
CA SER A 42 1.06 13.69 -6.79
C SER A 42 1.85 12.39 -6.80
N MET A 43 2.58 12.09 -5.72
CA MET A 43 3.17 10.77 -5.51
C MET A 43 2.24 9.96 -4.63
N ILE A 44 1.61 8.92 -5.19
CA ILE A 44 0.66 8.07 -4.49
C ILE A 44 1.20 6.66 -4.34
N ALA A 45 0.71 5.95 -3.34
CA ALA A 45 0.97 4.54 -3.09
C ALA A 45 -0.34 3.80 -2.88
N ASN A 46 -0.32 2.48 -3.09
CA ASN A 46 -1.40 1.63 -2.60
C ASN A 46 -1.11 1.21 -1.15
N PRO A 47 -1.91 1.61 -0.15
CA PRO A 47 -1.64 1.25 1.25
C PRO A 47 -2.26 -0.09 1.69
N LEU A 48 -3.05 -0.75 0.84
CA LEU A 48 -3.87 -1.92 1.19
C LEU A 48 -3.81 -3.02 0.13
N ASN A 49 -4.04 -4.28 0.51
CA ASN A 49 -4.21 -5.37 -0.44
C ASN A 49 -5.66 -5.40 -0.95
N GLY A 50 -5.84 -5.03 -2.21
CA GLY A 50 -7.04 -5.37 -2.98
C GLY A 50 -6.98 -6.81 -3.50
N ALA A 51 -8.03 -7.25 -4.20
CA ALA A 51 -8.12 -8.63 -4.69
C ALA A 51 -6.97 -9.02 -5.65
N ASN A 52 -6.50 -8.09 -6.48
CA ASN A 52 -5.39 -8.30 -7.42
C ASN A 52 -4.43 -7.09 -7.52
N ASN A 53 -4.65 -6.05 -6.73
CA ASN A 53 -3.89 -4.79 -6.74
C ASN A 53 -3.75 -4.09 -8.12
N GLY A 54 -4.56 -4.48 -9.11
CA GLY A 54 -4.59 -3.83 -10.43
C GLY A 54 -5.30 -2.47 -10.37
N LEU A 55 -4.94 -1.54 -11.25
CA LEU A 55 -5.43 -0.15 -11.18
C LEU A 55 -6.96 -0.03 -11.16
N ASN A 56 -7.67 -0.81 -11.98
CA ASN A 56 -9.13 -0.87 -11.99
C ASN A 56 -9.74 -1.36 -10.66
N THR A 57 -8.97 -2.10 -9.85
CA THR A 57 -9.39 -2.59 -8.53
C THR A 57 -9.10 -1.59 -7.43
N ILE A 58 -7.91 -0.96 -7.44
CA ILE A 58 -7.45 -0.11 -6.34
C ILE A 58 -7.81 1.37 -6.52
N ILE A 59 -8.07 1.81 -7.76
CA ILE A 59 -8.58 3.15 -8.08
C ILE A 59 -9.81 2.99 -9.00
N PRO A 60 -10.92 2.42 -8.47
CA PRO A 60 -12.09 2.10 -9.28
C PRO A 60 -12.93 3.34 -9.64
N THR A 61 -12.77 4.44 -8.93
CA THR A 61 -13.52 5.70 -9.13
C THR A 61 -12.67 6.78 -9.79
N ALA A 62 -11.84 6.40 -10.77
CA ALA A 62 -11.06 7.34 -11.55
C ALA A 62 -11.94 8.13 -12.54
N SER A 63 -11.41 9.26 -13.03
CA SER A 63 -12.05 10.14 -13.99
C SER A 63 -11.20 10.28 -15.25
N GLU A 64 -11.83 10.66 -16.36
CA GLU A 64 -11.17 10.91 -17.65
C GLU A 64 -9.88 11.74 -17.51
N GLY A 65 -8.81 11.31 -18.18
CA GLY A 65 -7.54 12.03 -18.23
C GLY A 65 -6.69 11.94 -16.97
N MET A 66 -7.06 11.09 -16.00
CA MET A 66 -6.13 10.69 -14.93
C MET A 66 -5.03 9.81 -15.51
N LEU A 67 -3.79 10.06 -15.09
CA LEU A 67 -2.62 9.33 -15.55
C LEU A 67 -1.85 8.73 -14.36
N LEU A 68 -1.28 7.55 -14.55
CA LEU A 68 -0.40 6.91 -13.59
C LEU A 68 0.89 6.44 -14.27
N TYR A 69 2.03 6.87 -13.73
CA TYR A 69 3.37 6.57 -14.20
C TYR A 69 4.10 5.73 -13.15
N LYS A 70 4.39 4.47 -13.49
CA LYS A 70 5.35 3.67 -12.71
C LYS A 70 6.77 4.08 -13.10
N PHE A 71 7.67 3.91 -12.14
CA PHE A 71 9.09 4.16 -12.32
C PHE A 71 9.86 2.87 -12.07
N ASN A 72 10.64 2.45 -13.05
CA ASN A 72 11.59 1.35 -12.94
C ASN A 72 12.87 1.73 -13.68
N THR A 73 13.82 2.35 -12.97
CA THR A 73 15.03 2.99 -13.55
C THR A 73 14.72 4.21 -14.45
N THR A 74 13.64 4.15 -15.22
CA THR A 74 13.02 5.21 -16.01
C THR A 74 11.51 5.18 -15.81
N PHE A 75 10.81 6.25 -16.17
CA PHE A 75 9.35 6.21 -16.22
C PHE A 75 8.88 5.28 -17.34
N GLU A 76 7.89 4.46 -17.01
CA GLU A 76 7.15 3.66 -17.97
C GLU A 76 6.10 4.52 -18.69
N ASP A 77 5.52 3.99 -19.77
CA ASP A 77 4.39 4.63 -20.45
C ASP A 77 3.23 4.85 -19.47
N ALA A 78 2.51 5.95 -19.64
CA ALA A 78 1.37 6.28 -18.78
C ALA A 78 0.28 5.21 -18.87
N ASN A 79 -0.26 4.84 -17.72
CA ASN A 79 -1.60 4.31 -17.64
C ASN A 79 -2.56 5.50 -17.66
N GLU A 80 -3.53 5.51 -18.57
CA GLU A 80 -4.53 6.56 -18.70
C GLU A 80 -5.92 5.98 -18.42
N TYR A 81 -6.74 6.73 -17.70
CA TYR A 81 -8.13 6.35 -17.46
C TYR A 81 -9.05 6.96 -18.52
N PHE A 82 -9.83 6.09 -19.18
CA PHE A 82 -10.85 6.45 -20.14
C PHE A 82 -12.24 6.09 -19.61
N ASP A 83 -13.16 7.05 -19.58
CA ASP A 83 -14.55 6.84 -19.14
C ASP A 83 -15.26 5.81 -20.01
N GLY A 84 -15.98 4.90 -19.36
CA GLY A 84 -16.62 3.75 -20.02
C GLY A 84 -15.68 2.62 -20.48
N PHE A 85 -14.35 2.76 -20.34
CA PHE A 85 -13.38 1.70 -20.66
C PHE A 85 -12.57 1.25 -19.43
N GLY A 86 -12.08 2.19 -18.64
CA GLY A 86 -11.23 1.95 -17.47
C GLY A 86 -9.77 2.37 -17.72
N TRP A 87 -8.88 1.89 -16.86
CA TRP A 87 -7.44 2.11 -17.01
C TRP A 87 -6.88 1.34 -18.21
N ALA A 88 -6.14 2.05 -19.05
CA ALA A 88 -5.51 1.54 -20.26
C ALA A 88 -4.05 1.97 -20.35
N GLN A 89 -3.23 1.19 -21.04
CA GLN A 89 -1.87 1.57 -21.41
C GLN A 89 -1.69 1.22 -22.89
N ASN A 90 -1.19 2.16 -23.68
CA ASN A 90 -0.99 1.96 -25.12
C ASN A 90 -2.25 1.50 -25.89
N GLY A 91 -3.42 1.98 -25.48
CA GLY A 91 -4.73 1.72 -26.12
C GLY A 91 -5.41 0.41 -25.70
N GLU A 92 -4.79 -0.38 -24.83
CA GLU A 92 -5.33 -1.66 -24.35
C GLU A 92 -5.57 -1.61 -22.84
N ALA A 93 -6.48 -2.45 -22.33
CA ALA A 93 -6.73 -2.56 -20.90
C ALA A 93 -5.43 -2.91 -20.15
N THR A 94 -5.08 -2.11 -19.15
CA THR A 94 -3.80 -2.28 -18.47
C THR A 94 -3.79 -3.50 -17.54
N THR A 95 -2.63 -4.15 -17.46
CA THR A 95 -2.32 -5.18 -16.46
C THR A 95 -1.43 -4.63 -15.35
N THR A 96 -1.19 -3.31 -15.32
CA THR A 96 -0.38 -2.67 -14.28
C THR A 96 -0.97 -2.92 -12.90
N VAL A 97 -0.09 -3.36 -12.01
CA VAL A 97 -0.35 -3.59 -10.58
C VAL A 97 0.44 -2.58 -9.76
N LEU A 98 -0.18 -2.09 -8.69
CA LEU A 98 0.47 -1.30 -7.65
C LEU A 98 0.20 -1.96 -6.30
N ASN A 99 1.17 -2.74 -5.82
CA ASN A 99 1.11 -3.46 -4.56
C ASN A 99 1.45 -2.54 -3.37
N PRO A 100 1.06 -2.91 -2.14
CA PRO A 100 1.57 -2.24 -0.95
C PRO A 100 3.10 -2.24 -0.88
N GLY A 101 3.67 -1.06 -0.68
CA GLY A 101 5.10 -0.78 -0.75
C GLY A 101 5.54 -0.10 -2.04
N GLU A 102 4.77 -0.26 -3.13
CA GLU A 102 5.03 0.43 -4.39
C GLU A 102 4.34 1.80 -4.42
N GLY A 103 4.96 2.73 -5.15
CA GLY A 103 4.35 4.03 -5.46
C GLY A 103 4.43 4.37 -6.94
N ALA A 104 3.74 5.45 -7.31
CA ALA A 104 3.69 5.96 -8.66
C ALA A 104 3.52 7.49 -8.67
N PHE A 105 3.90 8.11 -9.79
CA PHE A 105 3.43 9.45 -10.10
C PHE A 105 2.00 9.36 -10.64
N PHE A 106 1.11 10.13 -10.04
CA PHE A 106 -0.28 10.21 -10.45
C PHE A 106 -0.60 11.63 -10.85
N TYR A 107 -1.19 11.80 -12.03
CA TYR A 107 -1.71 13.07 -12.50
C TYR A 107 -3.23 13.03 -12.49
N THR A 108 -3.84 14.13 -12.06
CA THR A 108 -5.28 14.33 -12.22
C THR A 108 -5.59 15.74 -12.74
N PRO A 109 -6.54 15.90 -13.68
CA PRO A 109 -6.88 17.21 -14.24
C PRO A 109 -7.61 18.12 -13.24
N SER A 110 -8.17 17.57 -12.17
CA SER A 110 -8.88 18.30 -11.12
C SER A 110 -8.64 17.65 -9.77
N ALA A 111 -8.73 18.41 -8.69
CA ALA A 111 -8.57 17.84 -7.34
C ALA A 111 -9.53 16.66 -7.12
N ALA A 112 -9.01 15.58 -6.55
CA ALA A 112 -9.73 14.32 -6.39
C ALA A 112 -9.44 13.69 -5.02
N THR A 113 -10.31 12.76 -4.62
CA THR A 113 -10.06 11.88 -3.47
C THR A 113 -10.02 10.45 -3.96
N LEU A 114 -8.85 9.82 -3.85
CA LEU A 114 -8.66 8.41 -4.15
C LEU A 114 -9.03 7.60 -2.91
N THR A 115 -9.96 6.67 -3.06
CA THR A 115 -10.42 5.79 -1.95
C THR A 115 -9.88 4.39 -2.19
N PHE A 116 -8.84 4.02 -1.44
CA PHE A 116 -8.30 2.67 -1.44
C PHE A 116 -9.07 1.82 -0.45
N VAL A 117 -9.51 0.62 -0.86
CA VAL A 117 -10.23 -0.33 0.00
C VAL A 117 -9.57 -1.69 -0.11
N GLY A 118 -9.31 -2.34 1.01
CA GLY A 118 -8.64 -3.64 0.99
C GLY A 118 -8.26 -4.15 2.38
N GLU A 119 -7.59 -5.29 2.37
CA GLU A 119 -7.01 -5.89 3.56
C GLU A 119 -5.71 -5.17 3.95
N VAL A 120 -5.52 -4.93 5.25
CA VAL A 120 -4.29 -4.38 5.79
C VAL A 120 -3.18 -5.45 5.69
N PRO A 121 -2.02 -5.17 5.07
CA PRO A 121 -0.90 -6.10 5.06
C PRO A 121 -0.42 -6.39 6.49
N THR A 122 -0.21 -7.66 6.84
CA THR A 122 0.16 -8.10 8.21
C THR A 122 1.27 -9.14 8.20
N GLY A 123 1.86 -9.39 9.37
CA GLY A 123 2.93 -10.36 9.56
C GLY A 123 4.29 -9.81 9.17
N ALA A 124 5.17 -10.69 8.68
CA ALA A 124 6.48 -10.32 8.17
C ALA A 124 6.36 -9.86 6.71
N LEU A 125 6.59 -8.58 6.50
CA LEU A 125 6.51 -7.87 5.23
C LEU A 125 7.93 -7.51 4.76
N SER A 126 8.10 -7.51 3.45
CA SER A 126 9.35 -7.22 2.77
C SER A 126 9.06 -6.41 1.51
N ASN A 127 9.66 -5.24 1.41
CA ASN A 127 9.65 -4.39 0.23
C ASN A 127 11.10 -4.19 -0.26
N PRO A 128 11.47 -4.70 -1.46
CA PRO A 128 12.79 -4.44 -2.02
C PRO A 128 12.99 -2.95 -2.27
N VAL A 129 14.14 -2.40 -1.87
CA VAL A 129 14.50 -1.02 -2.22
C VAL A 129 15.75 -1.06 -3.09
N PRO A 130 15.64 -0.86 -4.41
CA PRO A 130 16.77 -0.89 -5.32
C PRO A 130 17.83 0.18 -5.01
N GLY A 131 19.07 -0.08 -5.42
CA GLY A 131 20.09 0.95 -5.49
C GLY A 131 19.81 1.92 -6.65
N GLY A 132 20.23 3.17 -6.51
CA GLY A 132 19.83 4.27 -7.37
C GLY A 132 18.44 4.79 -7.00
N PHE A 133 17.80 5.46 -7.96
CA PHE A 133 16.45 6.00 -7.78
C PHE A 133 15.39 4.89 -7.79
N SER A 134 14.42 5.00 -6.90
CA SER A 134 13.22 4.15 -6.81
C SER A 134 12.07 4.95 -6.19
N ILE A 135 10.83 4.59 -6.53
CA ILE A 135 9.65 5.13 -5.82
C ILE A 135 9.23 4.11 -4.78
N GLU A 136 9.25 4.52 -3.52
CA GLU A 136 9.00 3.66 -2.36
C GLU A 136 7.83 4.19 -1.53
N ALA A 137 7.16 3.28 -0.84
CA ALA A 137 6.11 3.59 0.12
C ALA A 137 6.09 2.58 1.27
N SER A 138 5.39 2.90 2.35
CA SER A 138 5.17 1.93 3.43
C SER A 138 4.20 0.84 2.97
N GLN A 139 4.52 -0.42 3.28
CA GLN A 139 3.61 -1.55 3.02
C GLN A 139 2.39 -1.57 3.95
N VAL A 140 2.38 -0.77 5.02
CA VAL A 140 1.29 -0.73 5.98
C VAL A 140 0.69 0.66 6.05
N PRO A 141 -0.63 0.78 6.30
CA PRO A 141 -1.33 2.07 6.37
C PRO A 141 -1.04 2.79 7.70
N GLN A 142 0.23 3.11 7.96
CA GLN A 142 0.69 3.85 9.12
C GLN A 142 1.33 5.17 8.69
N SER A 143 0.90 6.29 9.28
CA SER A 143 1.60 7.58 9.16
C SER A 143 2.81 7.60 10.10
N GLY A 144 3.90 8.20 9.67
CA GLY A 144 5.08 8.39 10.50
C GLY A 144 6.28 8.92 9.74
N ASN A 145 7.32 9.27 10.50
CA ASN A 145 8.62 9.54 9.93
C ASN A 145 9.31 8.24 9.50
N LEU A 146 10.27 8.33 8.57
CA LEU A 146 10.87 7.14 7.97
C LEU A 146 11.56 6.22 8.99
N THR A 147 12.13 6.75 10.08
CA THR A 147 12.69 5.91 11.15
C THR A 147 11.60 5.15 11.90
N ALA A 148 10.50 5.80 12.30
CA ALA A 148 9.37 5.11 12.94
C ALA A 148 8.69 4.11 12.00
N LEU A 149 8.74 4.37 10.68
CA LEU A 149 8.25 3.43 9.69
C LEU A 149 9.22 2.28 9.39
N GLY A 150 10.42 2.30 9.98
CA GLY A 150 11.43 1.25 9.84
C GLY A 150 12.14 1.25 8.49
N PHE A 151 12.17 2.37 7.78
CA PHE A 151 12.86 2.47 6.50
C PHE A 151 14.36 2.21 6.68
N PRO A 152 14.98 1.34 5.88
CA PRO A 152 16.37 0.93 6.04
C PRO A 152 17.32 1.96 5.42
N ALA A 153 17.45 3.12 6.06
CA ALA A 153 18.38 4.18 5.63
C ALA A 153 19.84 3.82 5.95
N ALA A 154 20.75 4.22 5.08
CA ALA A 154 22.20 4.11 5.27
C ALA A 154 22.88 5.45 4.92
N GLU A 155 24.14 5.62 5.36
CA GLU A 155 24.96 6.81 5.10
C GLU A 155 24.89 7.24 3.62
N GLY A 156 24.54 8.50 3.38
CA GLY A 156 24.47 9.10 2.05
C GLY A 156 23.23 8.75 1.22
N ASP A 157 22.26 8.02 1.78
CA ASP A 157 20.96 7.82 1.12
C ASP A 157 20.19 9.15 1.09
N LEU A 158 19.51 9.39 -0.05
CA LEU A 158 18.67 10.58 -0.23
C LEU A 158 17.19 10.20 -0.34
N VAL A 159 16.33 11.04 0.22
CA VAL A 159 14.87 10.98 0.07
C VAL A 159 14.33 12.30 -0.45
N TYR A 160 13.45 12.22 -1.44
CA TYR A 160 12.80 13.36 -2.06
C TYR A 160 11.30 13.25 -1.87
N LEU A 161 10.72 14.25 -1.18
CA LEU A 161 9.28 14.39 -1.02
C LEU A 161 8.75 15.39 -2.06
N PHE A 162 7.79 14.94 -2.86
CA PHE A 162 7.12 15.79 -3.84
C PHE A 162 5.96 16.55 -3.19
N ASN A 163 6.00 17.88 -3.24
CA ASN A 163 4.91 18.70 -2.78
C ASN A 163 3.88 18.88 -3.91
N ALA A 164 2.77 18.16 -3.81
CA ALA A 164 1.70 18.22 -4.80
C ALA A 164 0.99 19.57 -4.87
N LEU A 165 1.04 20.41 -3.83
CA LEU A 165 0.40 21.74 -3.87
C LEU A 165 1.25 22.74 -4.65
N THR A 166 2.57 22.67 -4.51
CA THR A 166 3.50 23.57 -5.22
C THR A 166 4.05 22.98 -6.52
N GLN A 167 3.76 21.70 -6.80
CA GLN A 167 4.26 20.94 -7.95
C GLN A 167 5.80 20.91 -8.02
N GLN A 168 6.45 20.81 -6.86
CA GLN A 168 7.91 20.87 -6.72
C GLN A 168 8.39 19.87 -5.67
N TYR A 169 9.64 19.40 -5.81
CA TYR A 169 10.31 18.70 -4.72
C TYR A 169 10.75 19.69 -3.65
N ALA A 170 10.68 19.26 -2.40
CA ALA A 170 11.48 19.87 -1.34
C ALA A 170 12.97 19.57 -1.57
N ASP A 171 13.84 20.27 -0.84
CA ASP A 171 15.25 19.88 -0.76
C ASP A 171 15.36 18.43 -0.30
N ALA A 172 16.40 17.72 -0.77
CA ALA A 172 16.57 16.32 -0.40
C ALA A 172 16.80 16.18 1.11
N TYR A 173 16.22 15.15 1.69
CA TYR A 173 16.65 14.64 2.98
C TYR A 173 17.85 13.73 2.74
N GLU A 174 18.93 13.90 3.49
CA GLU A 174 20.12 13.05 3.46
C GLU A 174 20.28 12.35 4.80
N TYR A 175 20.61 11.06 4.77
CA TYR A 175 20.85 10.28 5.97
C TYR A 175 22.34 10.24 6.31
N PHE A 176 22.66 10.57 7.57
CA PHE A 176 24.01 10.51 8.13
C PHE A 176 24.04 9.51 9.29
N ASP A 177 24.91 8.50 9.23
CA ASP A 177 25.05 7.50 10.28
C ASP A 177 25.49 8.13 11.61
N GLY A 178 24.82 7.73 12.69
CA GLY A 178 24.98 8.32 14.02
C GLY A 178 24.36 9.72 14.21
N PHE A 179 23.84 10.38 13.16
CA PHE A 179 23.13 11.67 13.27
C PHE A 179 21.65 11.56 12.90
N GLY A 180 21.32 10.76 11.89
CA GLY A 180 19.97 10.58 11.36
C GLY A 180 19.72 11.40 10.08
N TRP A 181 18.45 11.64 9.78
CA TRP A 181 18.05 12.43 8.63
C TRP A 181 18.30 13.93 8.85
N ALA A 182 18.79 14.59 7.81
CA ALA A 182 18.99 16.02 7.77
C ALA A 182 18.48 16.61 6.46
N GLN A 183 18.11 17.88 6.50
CA GLN A 183 17.81 18.68 5.32
C GLN A 183 18.52 20.02 5.48
N ASN A 184 19.24 20.47 4.45
CA ASN A 184 20.03 21.71 4.48
C ASN A 184 21.00 21.82 5.68
N GLY A 185 21.53 20.67 6.14
CA GLY A 185 22.49 20.60 7.26
C GLY A 185 21.86 20.62 8.66
N GLU A 186 20.53 20.67 8.77
CA GLU A 186 19.81 20.64 10.04
C GLU A 186 19.05 19.31 10.19
N ALA A 187 18.90 18.84 11.43
CA ALA A 187 18.15 17.62 11.73
C ALA A 187 16.69 17.80 11.30
N ALA A 188 16.26 16.97 10.34
CA ALA A 188 14.93 17.03 9.76
C ALA A 188 14.60 15.64 9.23
N GLU A 189 13.42 15.11 9.61
CA GLU A 189 13.06 13.74 9.27
C GLU A 189 11.88 13.68 8.29
N PRO A 190 12.00 12.98 7.16
CA PRO A 190 10.93 12.85 6.18
C PRO A 190 9.76 12.06 6.79
N THR A 191 8.56 12.62 6.67
CA THR A 191 7.29 12.02 7.12
C THR A 191 6.42 11.69 5.93
N VAL A 192 5.78 10.52 5.96
CA VAL A 192 4.84 10.08 4.94
C VAL A 192 3.56 9.53 5.56
N ASN A 193 2.44 9.77 4.90
CA ASN A 193 1.14 9.28 5.30
C ASN A 193 0.73 8.00 4.52
N PRO A 194 -0.29 7.26 5.00
CA PRO A 194 -0.86 6.16 4.24
C PRO A 194 -1.28 6.61 2.83
N GLY A 195 -0.78 5.90 1.82
CA GLY A 195 -1.08 6.18 0.42
C GLY A 195 -0.23 7.28 -0.22
N GLU A 196 0.79 7.80 0.48
CA GLU A 196 1.82 8.66 -0.10
C GLU A 196 3.07 7.83 -0.45
N ALA A 197 3.74 8.22 -1.54
CA ALA A 197 5.02 7.66 -1.94
C ALA A 197 6.11 8.74 -1.99
N PHE A 198 7.36 8.32 -2.06
CA PHE A 198 8.51 9.21 -2.17
C PHE A 198 9.57 8.61 -3.08
N PHE A 199 10.47 9.46 -3.59
CA PHE A 199 11.67 8.97 -4.27
C PHE A 199 12.76 8.69 -3.25
N SER A 200 13.33 7.50 -3.31
CA SER A 200 14.57 7.12 -2.60
C SER A 200 15.69 7.09 -3.62
N ALA A 201 16.85 7.65 -3.30
CA ALA A 201 18.10 7.40 -4.01
C ALA A 201 19.05 6.69 -3.06
N LYS A 202 19.19 5.37 -3.25
CA LYS A 202 20.06 4.54 -2.40
C LYS A 202 21.43 4.31 -3.02
N LEU A 203 22.47 4.26 -2.20
CA LEU A 203 23.81 3.90 -2.69
C LEU A 203 23.93 2.40 -3.01
N ALA A 204 23.20 1.55 -2.28
CA ALA A 204 23.14 0.11 -2.50
C ALA A 204 21.71 -0.41 -2.30
N SER A 205 21.35 -1.49 -3.00
CA SER A 205 20.05 -2.13 -2.80
C SER A 205 19.93 -2.74 -1.41
N THR A 206 18.73 -2.70 -0.87
CA THR A 206 18.40 -3.26 0.44
C THR A 206 16.95 -3.77 0.45
N THR A 207 16.43 -4.12 1.62
CA THR A 207 15.05 -4.53 1.80
C THR A 207 14.46 -3.83 3.02
N TRP A 208 13.34 -3.16 2.81
CA TRP A 208 12.53 -2.59 3.87
C TRP A 208 11.67 -3.69 4.49
N ASN A 209 12.18 -4.26 5.58
CA ASN A 209 11.48 -5.29 6.33
C ASN A 209 10.60 -4.67 7.42
N ARG A 210 9.38 -5.16 7.57
CA ARG A 210 8.41 -4.70 8.56
C ARG A 210 7.74 -5.92 9.20
N SER A 211 7.62 -5.93 10.52
CA SER A 211 6.69 -6.83 11.20
C SER A 211 5.51 -6.00 11.68
N PHE A 212 4.30 -6.35 11.26
CA PHE A 212 3.11 -5.57 11.58
C PHE A 212 1.94 -6.44 12.01
N ASN A 213 1.33 -6.07 13.13
CA ASN A 213 0.08 -6.66 13.60
C ASN A 213 -0.91 -5.52 13.88
N PRO A 214 -2.03 -5.42 13.14
CA PRO A 214 -3.00 -4.35 13.32
C PRO A 214 -3.76 -4.42 14.67
N ASN A 215 -3.62 -5.52 15.42
CA ASN A 215 -4.32 -5.74 16.69
C ASN A 215 -3.46 -5.53 17.95
N ASN A 216 -2.16 -5.19 17.79
CA ASN A 216 -1.22 -5.01 18.90
C ASN A 216 -0.60 -3.62 18.92
#